data_AF-K9YUI5-F1
#
_entry.id   AF-K9YUI5-F1
#
_cell.length_a   1.000
_cell.length_b   1.000
_cell.length_c   1.000
_cell.angle_alpha   90.00
_cell.angle_beta   90.00
_cell.angle_gamma   90.00
#
_symmetry.space_group_name_H-M   'P 1'
#
loop_
_entity.id
_entity.type
_entity.pdbx_description
1 polymer ?
#
loop_
_entity_poly.entity_id
_entity_poly.type
_entity_poly.pdbx_seq_one_letter_code
_entity_poly.pdbx_strand_id
1 'polypeptide(L)' 'MTIKELIQAELERIPEEQLEQVYKLLREFNEKSNESTSDWEALGDLLEECKVKTGVDDLSYQHDHYLHGTPKRKQL' A
#
# COMPACT_ATOMS: atom_id res chain seq x y z
N MET A 1 -2.95 13.41 -26.54
CA MET A 1 -2.02 12.26 -26.46
C MET A 1 -1.97 11.81 -25.03
N THR A 2 -2.29 10.54 -24.78
CA THR A 2 -2.21 9.94 -23.44
C THR A 2 -0.83 9.31 -23.23
N ILE A 3 -0.39 9.19 -21.97
CA ILE A 3 0.89 8.53 -21.64
C ILE A 3 0.92 7.09 -22.19
N LYS A 4 -0.24 6.43 -22.23
CA LYS A 4 -0.39 5.08 -22.80
C LYS A 4 -0.04 5.02 -24.28
N GLU A 5 -0.47 6.01 -25.08
CA GLU A 5 -0.14 6.09 -26.51
C GLU A 5 1.36 6.31 -26.74
N LEU A 6 2.03 7.09 -25.87
CA LEU A 6 3.46 7.35 -25.96
C LEU A 6 4.28 6.09 -25.65
N ILE A 7 3.88 5.33 -24.62
CA ILE A 7 4.54 4.06 -24.26
C ILE A 7 4.37 3.04 -25.39
N GLN A 8 3.19 2.99 -26.01
CA GLN A 8 2.88 2.05 -27.08
C GLN A 8 3.67 2.33 -28.36
N ALA A 9 3.79 3.60 -28.74
CA ALA A 9 4.61 4.02 -29.88
C ALA A 9 6.10 3.70 -29.69
N GLU A 10 6.59 3.73 -28.46
CA GLU A 10 8.00 3.45 -28.17
C GLU A 10 8.30 1.95 -28.05
N LEU A 11 7.33 1.14 -27.61
CA LEU A 11 7.42 -0.32 -27.64
C LEU A 11 7.50 -0.86 -29.08
N GLU A 12 6.79 -0.24 -30.03
CA GLU A 12 6.82 -0.63 -31.45
C GLU A 12 8.17 -0.33 -32.13
N ARG A 13 8.99 0.54 -31.55
CA ARG A 13 10.32 0.91 -32.07
C ARG A 13 11.45 0.05 -31.51
N ILE A 14 11.18 -0.78 -30.50
CA ILE A 14 12.18 -1.61 -29.85
C ILE A 14 12.32 -2.94 -30.64
N PRO A 15 13.55 -3.36 -30.96
CA PRO A 15 13.79 -4.66 -31.59
C PRO A 15 13.41 -5.82 -30.65
N GLU A 16 12.93 -6.93 -31.22
CA GLU A 16 12.39 -8.08 -30.49
C GLU A 16 13.35 -8.65 -29.43
N GLU A 17 14.66 -8.57 -29.69
CA GLU A 17 15.75 -9.01 -28.82
C GLU A 17 15.80 -8.25 -27.48
N GLN A 18 15.27 -7.03 -27.43
CA GLN A 18 15.20 -6.22 -26.21
C GLN A 18 13.82 -6.24 -25.55
N LEU A 19 12.78 -6.71 -26.26
CA LEU A 19 11.42 -6.81 -25.72
C LEU A 19 11.36 -7.77 -24.53
N GLU A 20 12.17 -8.82 -24.51
CA GLU A 20 12.21 -9.77 -23.39
C GLU A 20 12.76 -9.11 -22.10
N GLN A 21 13.73 -8.19 -22.23
CA GLN A 21 14.26 -7.43 -21.09
C GLN A 21 13.24 -6.43 -20.56
N VAL A 22 12.53 -5.76 -21.47
CA VAL A 22 11.45 -4.82 -21.12
C VAL A 22 10.29 -5.55 -20.43
N TYR A 23 9.92 -6.74 -20.91
CA TYR A 23 8.89 -7.57 -20.28
C TYR A 23 9.26 -7.97 -18.85
N LYS A 24 10.50 -8.42 -18.60
CA LYS A 24 10.97 -8.74 -17.25
C LYS A 24 10.91 -7.53 -16.31
N LEU A 25 11.37 -6.37 -16.77
CA LEU A 25 11.31 -5.13 -15.99
C LEU A 25 9.87 -4.72 -15.64
N LEU A 26 8.96 -4.77 -16.61
CA LEU A 26 7.54 -4.45 -16.38
C LEU A 26 6.89 -5.44 -15.41
N ARG A 27 7.24 -6.72 -15.51
CA ARG A 27 6.75 -7.76 -14.60
C ARG A 27 7.24 -7.53 -13.17
N GLU A 28 8.54 -7.31 -12.98
CA GLU A 28 9.12 -7.02 -11.67
C GLU A 28 8.55 -5.74 -11.06
N PHE A 29 8.33 -4.71 -11.87
CA PHE A 29 7.71 -3.46 -11.42
C PHE A 29 6.28 -3.67 -10.92
N ASN A 30 5.51 -4.50 -11.62
CA ASN A 30 4.11 -4.78 -11.29
C ASN A 30 3.98 -5.75 -10.09
N GLU A 31 4.90 -6.71 -9.96
CA GLU A 31 4.99 -7.59 -8.79
C GLU A 31 5.34 -6.80 -7.52
N LYS A 32 6.31 -5.89 -7.59
CA LYS A 32 6.67 -5.00 -6.45
C LYS A 32 5.55 -4.07 -6.03
N SER A 33 4.77 -3.52 -6.97
CA SER A 33 3.63 -2.68 -6.60
C SER A 33 2.53 -3.46 -5.89
N ASN A 34 2.32 -4.73 -6.26
CA ASN A 34 1.31 -5.57 -5.62
C ASN A 34 1.76 -6.12 -4.26
N GLU A 35 3.04 -6.46 -4.07
CA GLU A 35 3.57 -6.90 -2.76
C GLU A 35 3.35 -5.85 -1.66
N SER A 36 3.63 -4.58 -1.96
CA SER A 36 3.51 -3.51 -0.96
C SER A 36 2.08 -3.28 -0.47
N THR A 37 1.06 -3.62 -1.27
CA THR A 37 -0.35 -3.46 -0.84
C THR A 37 -0.80 -4.70 -0.06
N SER A 38 -0.39 -5.89 -0.52
CA SER A 38 -0.76 -7.18 0.06
C SER A 38 -0.24 -7.38 1.48
N ASP A 39 0.99 -6.95 1.79
CA ASP A 39 1.59 -7.21 3.10
C ASP A 39 0.96 -6.37 4.23
N TRP A 40 0.63 -5.12 3.95
CA TRP A 40 -0.04 -4.25 4.93
C TRP A 40 -1.51 -4.63 5.13
N GLU A 41 -2.18 -5.12 4.08
CA GLU A 41 -3.53 -5.66 4.18
C GLU A 41 -3.56 -6.94 5.02
N ALA A 42 -2.63 -7.88 4.77
CA ALA A 42 -2.47 -9.09 5.57
C ALA A 42 -2.14 -8.80 7.04
N LEU A 43 -1.33 -7.77 7.31
CA LEU A 43 -1.06 -7.31 8.67
C LEU A 43 -2.33 -6.72 9.32
N GLY A 44 -3.13 -5.96 8.58
CA GLY A 44 -4.41 -5.41 9.04
C GLY A 44 -5.38 -6.51 9.46
N ASP A 45 -5.51 -7.55 8.63
CA ASP A 45 -6.36 -8.70 8.92
C ASP A 45 -5.90 -9.46 10.16
N LEU A 46 -4.59 -9.68 10.32
CA LEU A 46 -4.01 -10.31 11.50
C LEU A 46 -4.28 -9.51 12.78
N LEU A 47 -4.16 -8.17 12.71
CA LEU A 47 -4.43 -7.28 13.84
C LEU A 47 -5.91 -7.32 14.24
N GLU A 48 -6.84 -7.37 13.29
CA GLU A 48 -8.27 -7.53 13.58
C GLU A 48 -8.59 -8.92 14.17
N GLU A 49 -7.93 -9.99 13.71
CA GLU A 49 -8.08 -11.32 14.33
C GLU A 49 -7.58 -11.35 15.77
N CYS A 50 -6.44 -10.71 16.03
CA CYS A 50 -5.82 -10.65 17.36
C CYS A 50 -6.50 -9.65 18.31
N LYS A 51 -7.46 -8.85 17.82
CA LYS A 51 -8.13 -7.82 18.60
C LYS A 51 -9.05 -8.42 19.64
N VAL A 52 -8.63 -8.32 20.90
CA VAL A 52 -9.46 -8.74 22.04
C VAL A 52 -10.65 -7.79 22.18
N LYS A 53 -11.86 -8.30 22.03
CA LYS A 53 -13.10 -7.54 22.25
C LYS A 53 -13.31 -7.33 23.74
N THR A 54 -12.80 -6.21 24.26
CA THR A 54 -12.94 -5.81 25.67
C THR A 54 -14.23 -5.02 25.95
N GLY A 55 -14.95 -4.60 24.90
CA GLY A 55 -16.14 -3.74 25.01
C GLY A 55 -15.80 -2.26 25.23
N VAL A 56 -14.52 -1.89 25.19
CA VAL A 56 -14.03 -0.51 25.24
C VAL A 56 -13.60 -0.10 23.83
N ASP A 57 -14.03 1.09 23.40
CA ASP A 57 -13.61 1.65 22.12
C ASP A 57 -12.10 1.91 22.07
N ASP A 58 -11.54 2.00 20.87
CA ASP A 58 -10.11 2.32 20.73
C ASP A 58 -9.81 3.71 21.30
N LEU A 59 -8.97 3.77 22.33
CA LEU A 59 -8.56 4.99 23.02
C LEU A 59 -7.20 5.51 22.54
N SER A 60 -6.62 4.95 21.48
CA SER A 60 -5.33 5.36 20.91
C SER A 60 -5.28 6.86 20.59
N TYR A 61 -6.39 7.47 20.14
CA TYR A 61 -6.49 8.91 19.88
C TYR A 61 -6.37 9.78 21.16
N GLN A 62 -6.51 9.18 22.34
CA GLN A 62 -6.31 9.82 23.64
C GLN A 62 -4.95 9.48 24.27
N HIS A 63 -4.01 8.90 23.53
CA HIS A 63 -2.68 8.52 24.02
C HIS A 63 -2.02 9.61 24.89
N ASP A 64 -1.96 10.85 24.39
CA ASP A 64 -1.33 11.97 25.12
C ASP A 64 -2.09 12.36 26.40
N HIS A 65 -3.42 12.16 26.43
CA HIS A 65 -4.20 12.39 27.64
C HIS A 65 -3.81 11.40 28.75
N TYR A 66 -3.68 10.12 28.41
CA TYR A 66 -3.36 9.08 29.39
C TYR A 66 -1.90 9.09 29.83
N LEU A 67 -0.97 9.52 28.97
CA LEU A 67 0.45 9.57 29.29
C LEU A 67 0.92 10.89 29.88
N HIS A 68 0.34 12.00 29.43
CA HIS A 68 0.84 13.34 29.75
C HIS A 68 -0.22 14.23 30.40
N GLY A 69 -1.46 13.75 30.59
CA GLY A 69 -2.53 14.51 31.23
C GLY A 69 -3.09 15.65 30.36
N THR A 70 -2.83 15.66 29.05
CA THR A 70 -3.38 16.68 28.15
C THR A 70 -4.91 16.60 28.07
N PRO A 71 -5.64 17.67 27.71
CA PRO A 71 -7.09 17.60 27.55
C PRO A 71 -7.56 16.51 26.59
N LYS A 72 -8.72 15.89 26.85
CA LYS A 72 -9.29 14.86 25.98
C LYS A 72 -9.67 15.44 24.62
N ARG A 73 -9.32 14.71 23.56
CA ARG A 73 -9.67 15.03 22.17
C ARG A 73 -11.00 14.37 21.78
N LYS A 74 -11.73 14.97 20.85
CA LYS A 74 -12.87 14.32 20.20
C LYS A 74 -12.35 13.45 19.06
N GLN A 75 -12.93 12.27 18.88
CA GLN A 75 -12.69 11.41 17.72
C GLN A 75 -13.31 12.10 16.49
N LEU A 76 -12.51 12.33 15.44
CA LEU A 76 -12.92 12.99 14.19
C LEU A 76 -13.61 12.01 13.24
#